data_AF-X1QUQ2-F1
#
_entry.id   AF-X1QUQ2-F1
#
_cell.length_a   1.000
_cell.length_b   1.000
_cell.length_c   1.000
_cell.angle_alpha   90.00
_cell.angle_beta   90.00
_cell.angle_gamma   90.00
#
_symmetry.space_group_name_H-M   'P 1'
#
loop_
_entity.id
_entity.type
_entity.pdbx_description
1 polymer ?
#
loop_
_entity_poly.entity_id
_entity_poly.type
_entity_poly.pdbx_seq_one_letter_code
_entity_poly.pdbx_strand_id
1 'polypeptide(L)'
;MTDYKKINNLIDLAHRAKTNGNFPLAEKFIKQLFLETLKGKDAKLISIAANTLIEHRRLHIAHVRKTLKRINPIQAKRKELS
;
A
#
# COMPACT_ATOMS: atom_id res chain seq x y z
N MET A 1 -5.64 8.53 24.55
CA MET A 1 -4.28 7.93 24.60
C MET A 1 -4.13 7.05 23.37
N THR A 2 -2.98 7.08 22.70
CA THR A 2 -2.73 6.28 21.49
C THR A 2 -2.79 4.79 21.82
N ASP A 3 -3.65 4.03 21.13
CA ASP A 3 -3.72 2.57 21.29
C ASP A 3 -2.62 1.91 20.45
N TYR A 4 -1.46 1.71 21.08
CA TYR A 4 -0.29 1.09 20.44
C TYR A 4 -0.54 -0.35 20.01
N LYS A 5 -1.42 -1.10 20.69
CA LYS A 5 -1.77 -2.47 20.30
C LYS A 5 -2.50 -2.45 18.96
N LYS A 6 -3.45 -1.52 18.80
CA LYS A 6 -4.18 -1.34 17.55
C LYS A 6 -3.28 -0.87 16.41
N ILE A 7 -2.34 0.05 16.69
CA ILE A 7 -1.32 0.48 15.72
C ILE A 7 -0.48 -0.70 15.23
N ASN A 8 0.07 -1.50 16.14
CA ASN A 8 0.89 -2.66 15.78
C ASN A 8 0.10 -3.68 14.95
N ASN A 9 -1.14 -3.97 15.34
CA ASN A 9 -2.01 -4.85 14.56
C ASN A 9 -2.25 -4.32 13.13
N LEU A 10 -2.45 -3.01 12.96
CA LEU A 10 -2.64 -2.41 11.63
C LEU A 10 -1.37 -2.49 10.77
N ILE A 11 -0.20 -2.35 11.37
CA ILE A 11 1.10 -2.54 10.70
C ILE A 11 1.23 -3.99 10.22
N ASP A 12 0.94 -4.97 11.08
CA ASP A 12 1.02 -6.38 10.73
C ASP A 12 0.03 -6.77 9.63
N LEU A 13 -1.21 -6.27 9.70
CA LEU A 13 -2.23 -6.52 8.69
C LEU A 13 -1.87 -5.87 7.35
N ALA A 14 -1.36 -4.64 7.35
CA ALA A 14 -0.87 -3.97 6.15
C ALA A 14 0.29 -4.76 5.52
N HIS A 15 1.22 -5.25 6.33
CA HIS A 15 2.35 -6.05 5.88
C HIS A 15 1.89 -7.36 5.24
N ARG A 16 1.01 -8.12 5.90
CA ARG A 16 0.44 -9.38 5.36
C ARG A 16 -0.33 -9.16 4.07
N ALA A 17 -1.12 -8.09 3.97
CA ALA A 17 -1.84 -7.77 2.74
C ALA A 17 -0.86 -7.47 1.59
N LYS A 18 0.23 -6.73 1.86
CA LYS A 18 1.28 -6.43 0.88
C LYS A 18 2.02 -7.70 0.43
N THR A 19 2.41 -8.59 1.35
CA THR A 19 3.10 -9.84 1.01
C THR A 19 2.24 -10.75 0.15
N ASN A 20 0.92 -10.73 0.34
CA ASN A 20 -0.04 -11.49 -0.46
C ASN A 20 -0.40 -10.80 -1.79
N GLY A 21 0.24 -9.67 -2.13
CA GLY A 21 -0.04 -8.92 -3.36
C GLY A 21 -1.36 -8.13 -3.36
N ASN A 22 -2.07 -8.08 -2.22
CA ASN A 22 -3.31 -7.32 -2.09
C ASN A 22 -3.02 -5.87 -1.70
N PHE A 23 -2.46 -5.12 -2.64
CA PHE A 23 -2.11 -3.71 -2.46
C PHE A 23 -3.30 -2.79 -2.08
N PRO A 24 -4.53 -2.98 -2.60
CA PRO A 24 -5.69 -2.20 -2.16
C PRO A 24 -6.03 -2.42 -0.68
N LEU A 25 -5.98 -3.67 -0.21
CA LEU A 25 -6.23 -3.99 1.20
C LEU A 25 -5.13 -3.43 2.10
N ALA A 26 -3.86 -3.53 1.68
CA ALA A 26 -2.74 -2.92 2.38
C ALA A 26 -2.93 -1.39 2.52
N GLU A 27 -3.36 -0.71 1.45
CA GLU A 27 -3.65 0.73 1.51
C GLU A 27 -4.77 1.05 2.51
N LYS A 28 -5.82 0.22 2.56
CA LYS A 28 -6.92 0.39 3.53
C LYS A 28 -6.41 0.34 4.97
N PHE A 29 -5.55 -0.62 5.30
CA PHE A 29 -4.95 -0.72 6.64
C PHE A 29 -4.02 0.45 6.95
N ILE A 30 -3.21 0.91 5.99
CA ILE A 30 -2.33 2.08 6.19
C ILE A 30 -3.14 3.37 6.39
N LYS A 31 -4.27 3.55 5.67
CA LYS A 31 -5.20 4.68 5.92
C LYS A 31 -5.79 4.62 7.32
N GLN A 32 -6.19 3.43 7.76
CA GLN A 32 -6.71 3.26 9.11
C GLN A 32 -5.63 3.52 10.17
N LEU A 33 -4.39 3.09 9.94
CA LEU A 33 -3.23 3.43 10.78
C LEU A 33 -3.08 4.94 10.89
N PHE A 34 -3.10 5.67 9.77
CA PHE A 34 -3.02 7.13 9.78
C PHE A 34 -4.13 7.76 10.63
N LEU A 35 -5.39 7.33 10.49
CA LEU A 35 -6.50 7.82 11.30
C LEU A 35 -6.30 7.56 12.80
N GLU A 36 -5.76 6.40 13.18
CA GLU A 36 -5.46 6.11 14.59
C GLU A 36 -4.32 6.97 15.13
N THR A 37 -3.30 7.27 14.31
CA THR A 37 -2.24 8.21 14.72
C THR A 37 -2.76 9.63 14.93
N LEU A 38 -3.72 10.09 14.11
CA LEU A 38 -4.39 11.38 14.29
C LEU A 38 -5.15 11.47 15.63
N LYS A 39 -5.86 10.40 16.02
CA LYS A 39 -6.54 10.33 17.34
C LYS A 39 -5.56 10.42 18.50
N GLY A 40 -4.36 9.85 18.32
CA GLY A 40 -3.27 9.91 19.29
C GLY A 40 -2.62 11.28 19.43
N LYS A 41 -2.81 12.19 18.46
CA LYS A 41 -2.17 13.52 18.37
C LYS A 41 -0.63 13.47 18.43
N ASP A 42 -0.04 12.33 18.08
CA ASP A 42 1.41 12.15 18.03
C ASP A 42 1.92 12.59 16.66
N ALA A 43 2.49 13.79 16.58
CA ALA A 43 2.98 14.38 15.34
C ALA A 43 4.04 13.51 14.63
N LYS A 44 4.86 12.78 15.39
CA LYS A 44 5.88 11.90 14.83
C LYS A 44 5.24 10.69 14.16
N LEU A 45 4.29 10.04 14.84
CA LEU A 45 3.55 8.91 14.27
C LEU A 45 2.69 9.31 13.07
N ILE A 46 2.08 10.49 13.11
CA ILE A 46 1.31 11.04 11.98
C ILE A 46 2.20 11.20 10.75
N SER A 47 3.40 11.78 10.91
CA SER A 47 4.37 11.94 9.83
C SER A 47 4.81 10.61 9.24
N ILE A 48 5.12 9.62 10.10
CA ILE A 48 5.51 8.27 9.67
C ILE A 48 4.39 7.59 8.90
N ALA A 49 3.15 7.65 9.40
CA ALA A 49 2.01 7.03 8.74
C ALA A 49 1.67 7.70 7.40
N ALA A 50 1.79 9.03 7.31
CA ALA A 50 1.61 9.76 6.07
C ALA A 50 2.66 9.39 5.01
N ASN A 51 3.94 9.38 5.39
CA ASN A 51 5.04 8.96 4.50
C ASN A 51 4.87 7.52 4.04
N THR A 52 4.45 6.62 4.94
CA THR A 52 4.17 5.22 4.61
C THR A 52 3.07 5.09 3.55
N LEU A 53 2.00 5.90 3.65
CA LEU A 53 0.92 5.89 2.66
C LEU A 53 1.40 6.38 1.28
N ILE A 54 2.23 7.41 1.24
CA ILE A 54 2.80 7.96 0.00
C ILE A 54 3.70 6.92 -0.66
N GLU A 55 4.63 6.32 0.08
CA GLU A 55 5.55 5.32 -0.45
C GLU A 55 4.83 4.04 -0.89
N HIS A 56 3.80 3.59 -0.16
CA HIS A 56 2.95 2.48 -0.59
C HIS A 56 2.31 2.74 -1.95
N ARG A 57 1.74 3.93 -2.15
CA ARG A 57 1.13 4.32 -3.43
C ARG A 57 2.16 4.40 -4.55
N ARG A 58 3.34 4.97 -4.28
CA ARG A 58 4.43 5.06 -5.25
C ARG A 58 4.89 3.67 -5.71
N LEU A 59 5.10 2.76 -4.77
CA LEU A 59 5.48 1.37 -5.07
C LEU A 59 4.36 0.61 -5.79
N HIS A 60 3.10 0.80 -5.38
CA HIS A 60 1.96 0.19 -6.04
C HIS A 60 1.83 0.66 -7.50
N ILE A 61 1.98 1.96 -7.78
CA ILE A 61 2.01 2.51 -9.15
C ILE A 61 3.16 1.90 -9.96
N ALA A 62 4.36 1.82 -9.39
CA ALA A 62 5.51 1.21 -10.06
C ALA A 62 5.26 -0.27 -10.38
N HIS A 63 4.65 -1.01 -9.45
CA HIS A 63 4.25 -2.40 -9.65
C HIS A 63 3.22 -2.56 -10.77
N VAL A 64 2.14 -1.77 -10.75
CA VAL A 64 1.10 -1.75 -11.79
C VAL A 64 1.71 -1.41 -13.15
N ARG A 65 2.55 -0.38 -13.23
CA ARG A 65 3.24 -0.01 -14.48
C ARG A 65 4.11 -1.13 -15.03
N LYS A 66 4.85 -1.83 -14.17
CA LYS A 66 5.67 -2.99 -14.55
C LYS A 66 4.79 -4.12 -15.11
N THR A 67 3.65 -4.39 -14.48
CA THR A 67 2.69 -5.40 -14.94
C THR A 67 2.08 -5.02 -16.28
N LEU A 68 1.63 -3.78 -16.45
CA LEU A 68 1.09 -3.27 -17.73
C LEU A 68 2.12 -3.33 -18.86
N LYS A 69 3.39 -2.94 -18.58
CA LYS A 69 4.50 -3.07 -19.53
C LYS A 69 4.80 -4.51 -19.95
N ARG A 70 4.44 -5.52 -19.16
CA ARG A 70 4.56 -6.94 -19.55
C ARG A 70 3.38 -7.41 -20.38
N ILE A 71 2.19 -6.89 -20.14
CA ILE A 71 0.99 -7.19 -20.92
C ILE A 71 1.10 -6.62 -22.33
N ASN A 72 1.61 -5.40 -22.48
CA ASN A 72 1.73 -4.71 -23.77
C ASN A 72 2.50 -5.52 -24.86
N PRO A 73 3.69 -6.10 -24.60
CA PRO A 73 4.38 -6.95 -25.58
C PRO A 73 3.69 -8.30 -25.80
N ILE A 74 2.96 -8.84 -24.82
CA ILE A 74 2.15 -10.06 -25.01
C ILE A 74 0.95 -9.77 -25.93
N GLN A 75 0.29 -8.63 -25.73
CA GLN A 75 -0.80 -8.17 -26.60
C GLN A 75 -0.30 -7.84 -28.02
N ALA A 76 0.89 -7.23 -28.15
CA ALA A 76 1.52 -6.98 -29.45
C ALA A 76 1.80 -8.30 -30.20
N LYS A 77 2.40 -9.30 -29.55
CA LYS A 77 2.65 -10.63 -30.14
C LYS A 77 1.38 -11.38 -30.54
N ARG A 78 0.30 -11.26 -29.76
CA ARG A 78 -1.00 -11.86 -30.14
C ARG A 78 -1.60 -11.22 -31.39
N LYS A 79 -1.32 -9.94 -31.64
CA LYS A 79 -1.83 -9.21 -32.80
C LYS A 79 -1.05 -9.53 -34.09
N GLU A 80 0.22 -9.94 -33.98
CA GLU A 80 1.04 -10.40 -35.11
C GLU A 80 0.74 -11.86 -35.53
N LEU A 81 0.13 -12.64 -34.64
CA LEU A 81 -0.19 -14.06 -34.86
C LEU A 81 -1.67 -14.31 -35.25
N SER A 82 -2.46 -13.24 -35.42
CA SER A 82 -3.87 -13.28 -35.82
C SER A 82 -4.07 -12.56 -37.15
#